data_AF-A0A1X0SX60-F1
#
_entry.id   AF-A0A1X0SX60-F1
#
_cell.length_a   1.000
_cell.length_b   1.000
_cell.length_c   1.000
_cell.angle_alpha   90.00
_cell.angle_beta   90.00
_cell.angle_gamma   90.00
#
_symmetry.space_group_name_H-M   'P 1'
#
loop_
_entity.id
_entity.type
_entity.pdbx_description
1 polymer ?
#
loop_
_entity_poly.entity_id
_entity_poly.type
_entity_poly.pdbx_seq_one_letter_code
_entity_poly.pdbx_strand_id
1 'polypeptide(L)'
;MSLNRFVEAQAPVYHRALAELQAGNKQSHWMWFVFPQIAGLGSSPMAQRYAIQSLDEAKDYLAHELLGRRLAECTAAVLAHPDSTVHAIFGSPDDMKFHSSMTLFHRADPRDELFGQALEVFFDGEEDKATLSRI
;
A
#
# COMPACT_ATOMS: atom_id res chain seq x y z
N MET A 1 7.65 14.39 7.63
CA MET A 1 7.95 14.76 6.23
C MET A 1 6.64 15.17 5.58
N SER A 2 6.64 15.99 4.51
CA SER A 2 5.37 16.37 3.87
C SER A 2 4.78 15.22 3.05
N LEU A 3 3.45 15.03 3.12
CA LEU A 3 2.71 14.08 2.29
C LEU A 3 2.74 14.44 0.80
N ASN A 4 3.07 15.68 0.44
CA ASN A 4 3.16 16.12 -0.96
C ASN A 4 4.11 15.26 -1.81
N ARG A 5 5.13 14.65 -1.19
CA ARG A 5 6.04 13.74 -1.90
C ARG A 5 5.29 12.59 -2.59
N PHE A 6 4.22 12.09 -1.97
CA PHE A 6 3.40 11.02 -2.54
C PHE A 6 2.53 11.55 -3.67
N VAL A 7 1.91 12.73 -3.48
CA VAL A 7 1.07 13.37 -4.50
C VAL A 7 1.87 13.61 -5.78
N GLU A 8 3.06 14.20 -5.65
CA GLU A 8 3.96 14.49 -6.77
C GLU A 8 4.43 13.21 -7.48
N ALA A 9 4.79 12.17 -6.71
CA ALA A 9 5.23 10.89 -7.28
C ALA A 9 4.11 10.13 -8.00
N GLN A 10 2.88 10.19 -7.47
CA GLN A 10 1.72 9.54 -8.07
C GLN A 10 1.20 10.28 -9.29
N ALA A 11 1.29 11.62 -9.34
CA ALA A 11 0.68 12.44 -10.39
C ALA A 11 0.92 11.93 -11.83
N PRO A 12 2.14 11.58 -12.26
CA PRO A 12 2.38 11.11 -13.63
C PRO A 12 2.00 9.65 -13.90
N VAL A 13 1.78 8.84 -12.86
CA VAL A 13 1.65 7.37 -13.02
C VAL A 13 0.38 6.79 -12.41
N TYR A 14 -0.41 7.56 -11.67
CA TYR A 14 -1.58 7.06 -10.93
C TYR A 14 -2.56 6.28 -11.81
N HIS A 15 -2.95 6.86 -12.94
CA HIS A 15 -3.89 6.20 -13.87
C HIS A 15 -3.33 4.91 -14.46
N ARG A 16 -2.01 4.84 -14.68
CA ARG A 16 -1.36 3.61 -15.14
C ARG A 16 -1.35 2.56 -14.02
N ALA A 17 -0.96 2.95 -12.81
CA ALA A 17 -0.96 2.05 -11.66
C ALA A 17 -2.35 1.46 -11.41
N LEU A 18 -3.39 2.30 -11.42
CA LEU A 18 -4.76 1.84 -11.26
C LEU A 18 -5.20 0.88 -12.39
N ALA A 19 -4.87 1.19 -13.65
CA ALA A 19 -5.20 0.31 -14.77
C ALA A 19 -4.46 -1.05 -14.70
N GLU A 20 -3.20 -1.06 -14.27
CA GLU A 20 -2.44 -2.29 -14.03
C GLU A 20 -3.06 -3.14 -12.91
N LEU A 21 -3.49 -2.50 -11.83
CA LEU A 21 -4.18 -3.16 -10.72
C LEU A 21 -5.53 -3.73 -11.12
N GLN A 22 -6.33 -2.99 -11.90
CA GLN A 22 -7.60 -3.46 -12.45
C GLN A 22 -7.44 -4.62 -13.46
N ALA A 23 -6.27 -4.72 -14.09
CA ALA A 23 -5.91 -5.84 -14.95
C ALA A 23 -5.35 -7.04 -14.15
N GLY A 24 -5.19 -6.92 -12.82
CA GLY A 24 -4.65 -7.96 -11.95
C GLY A 24 -3.18 -8.25 -12.17
N ASN A 25 -2.42 -7.33 -12.76
CA ASN A 25 -1.01 -7.54 -13.08
C ASN A 25 -0.23 -6.23 -13.09
N LYS A 26 0.59 -6.02 -12.05
CA LYS A 26 1.50 -4.89 -11.93
C LYS A 26 2.66 -5.03 -12.92
N GLN A 27 2.96 -3.97 -13.65
CA GLN A 27 3.97 -3.97 -14.73
C GLN A 27 5.00 -2.85 -14.61
N SER A 28 4.72 -1.78 -13.86
CA SER A 28 5.62 -0.63 -13.77
C SER A 28 6.03 -0.22 -12.34
N HIS A 29 6.90 0.77 -12.24
CA HIS A 29 7.61 1.12 -11.01
C HIS A 29 6.86 2.20 -10.20
N TRP A 30 5.96 1.78 -9.32
CA TRP A 30 5.18 2.71 -8.50
C TRP A 30 4.92 2.23 -7.06
N MET A 31 5.38 1.02 -6.69
CA MET A 31 4.99 0.35 -5.44
C MET A 31 5.20 1.23 -4.20
N TRP A 32 6.36 1.87 -4.09
CA TRP A 32 6.76 2.62 -2.89
C TRP A 32 5.84 3.78 -2.51
N PHE A 33 5.13 4.37 -3.47
CA PHE A 33 4.33 5.57 -3.24
C PHE A 33 2.83 5.39 -3.57
N VAL A 34 2.44 4.24 -4.11
CA VAL A 34 1.01 3.82 -4.21
C VAL A 34 0.61 2.99 -3.01
N PHE A 35 1.44 2.02 -2.61
CA PHE A 35 1.29 1.22 -1.40
C PHE A 35 2.51 1.43 -0.49
N PRO A 36 2.63 2.60 0.16
CA PRO A 36 3.76 2.89 1.01
C PRO A 36 3.74 2.02 2.27
N GLN A 37 4.93 1.77 2.81
CA GLN A 37 5.14 0.95 4.02
C GLN A 37 5.90 1.75 5.08
N ILE A 38 5.90 1.26 6.32
CA ILE A 38 6.59 1.92 7.45
C ILE A 38 8.11 1.96 7.24
N ALA A 39 8.75 3.00 7.74
CA ALA A 39 10.18 3.23 7.63
C ALA A 39 11.01 2.08 8.24
N GLY A 40 12.17 1.81 7.63
CA GLY A 40 13.08 0.77 8.09
C GLY A 40 12.74 -0.65 7.63
N LEU A 41 11.74 -0.84 6.75
CA LEU A 41 11.50 -2.10 6.06
C LEU A 41 12.27 -2.24 4.74
N GLY A 42 12.53 -1.13 4.05
CA GLY A 42 13.25 -1.13 2.78
C GLY A 42 14.57 -0.36 2.89
N SER A 43 15.60 -0.86 2.20
CA SER A 43 16.95 -0.27 2.17
C SER A 43 17.22 0.58 0.94
N SER A 44 16.41 0.49 -0.12
CA SER A 44 16.64 1.26 -1.34
C SER A 44 16.35 2.76 -1.14
N PRO A 45 17.00 3.67 -1.88
CA PRO A 45 16.73 5.11 -1.77
C PRO A 45 15.25 5.47 -1.99
N MET A 46 14.57 4.78 -2.90
CA MET A 46 13.13 4.96 -3.13
C MET A 46 12.28 4.47 -1.95
N ALA A 47 12.63 3.32 -1.36
CA ALA A 47 11.93 2.82 -0.18
C ALA A 47 12.11 3.74 1.03
N GLN A 48 13.30 4.32 1.22
CA GLN A 48 13.55 5.28 2.30
C GLN A 48 12.83 6.61 2.05
N ARG A 49 12.85 7.12 0.81
CA ARG A 49 12.21 8.40 0.44
C ARG A 49 10.69 8.37 0.62
N TYR A 50 10.05 7.26 0.27
CA TYR A 50 8.59 7.13 0.33
C TYR A 50 8.09 6.29 1.50
N ALA A 51 8.96 5.96 2.46
CA ALA A 51 8.51 5.35 3.70
C ALA A 51 7.59 6.29 4.48
N ILE A 52 6.54 5.72 5.08
CA ILE A 52 5.77 6.35 6.14
C ILE A 52 6.61 6.29 7.42
N GLN A 53 6.76 7.40 8.13
CA GLN A 53 7.69 7.52 9.25
C GLN A 53 7.09 7.07 10.59
N SER A 54 5.77 7.06 10.72
CA SER A 54 5.06 6.68 11.95
C SER A 54 3.62 6.28 11.67
N LEU A 55 2.97 5.64 12.65
CA LEU A 55 1.54 5.37 12.59
C LEU A 55 0.71 6.66 12.45
N ASP A 56 1.14 7.76 13.05
CA ASP A 56 0.45 9.05 12.90
C ASP A 56 0.57 9.62 11.49
N GLU A 57 1.71 9.48 10.80
CA GLU A 57 1.79 9.86 9.38
C GLU A 57 0.92 8.95 8.50
N ALA A 58 0.72 7.68 8.86
CA ALA A 58 -0.23 6.81 8.18
C ALA A 58 -1.67 7.30 8.35
N LYS A 59 -2.06 7.75 9.55
CA LYS A 59 -3.36 8.37 9.81
C LYS A 59 -3.54 9.65 9.00
N ASP A 60 -2.52 10.51 8.97
CA ASP A 60 -2.54 11.73 8.16
C ASP A 60 -2.66 11.42 6.66
N TYR A 61 -1.99 10.35 6.19
CA TYR A 61 -2.10 9.88 4.81
C TYR A 61 -3.53 9.44 4.48
N LEU A 62 -4.20 8.71 5.37
CA LEU A 62 -5.61 8.30 5.18
C LEU A 62 -6.56 9.50 5.23
N ALA A 63 -6.34 10.45 6.14
CA ALA A 63 -7.16 11.65 6.27
C ALA A 63 -6.99 12.63 5.09
N HIS A 64 -5.90 12.52 4.33
CA HIS A 64 -5.64 13.37 3.18
C HIS A 64 -6.60 13.06 2.02
N GLU A 65 -7.41 14.05 1.62
CA GLU A 65 -8.52 13.90 0.64
C GLU A 65 -8.15 13.16 -0.65
N LEU A 66 -6.97 13.45 -1.21
CA LEU A 66 -6.49 12.74 -2.41
C LEU A 66 -5.86 11.38 -2.11
N LEU A 67 -4.92 11.30 -1.17
CA LEU A 67 -4.10 10.10 -0.96
C LEU A 67 -4.90 8.95 -0.35
N GLY A 68 -5.73 9.21 0.66
CA GLY A 68 -6.60 8.19 1.25
C GLY A 68 -7.55 7.61 0.21
N ARG A 69 -8.19 8.47 -0.60
CA ARG A 69 -9.07 8.04 -1.70
C ARG A 69 -8.34 7.16 -2.72
N ARG A 70 -7.12 7.55 -3.11
CA ARG A 70 -6.32 6.79 -4.08
C ARG A 70 -5.88 5.43 -3.55
N LEU A 71 -5.45 5.37 -2.28
CA LEU A 71 -5.09 4.12 -1.64
C LEU A 71 -6.28 3.17 -1.54
N ALA A 72 -7.46 3.69 -1.17
CA ALA A 72 -8.68 2.91 -1.15
C ALA A 72 -9.07 2.39 -2.55
N GLU A 73 -9.02 3.25 -3.57
CA GLU A 73 -9.31 2.88 -4.96
C GLU A 73 -8.35 1.79 -5.48
N CYS A 74 -7.04 1.94 -5.23
CA CYS A 74 -6.04 0.93 -5.58
C CYS A 74 -6.24 -0.39 -4.81
N THR A 75 -6.57 -0.34 -3.51
CA THR A 75 -6.83 -1.54 -2.70
C THR A 75 -8.06 -2.28 -3.21
N ALA A 76 -9.14 -1.57 -3.51
CA ALA A 76 -10.35 -2.13 -4.09
C ALA A 76 -10.09 -2.79 -5.47
N ALA A 77 -9.21 -2.19 -6.28
CA ALA A 77 -8.81 -2.78 -7.56
C ALA A 77 -8.08 -4.13 -7.38
N VAL A 78 -7.23 -4.26 -6.35
CA VAL A 78 -6.56 -5.54 -6.02
C VAL A 78 -7.60 -6.57 -5.55
N LEU A 79 -8.49 -6.17 -4.64
CA LEU A 79 -9.57 -7.00 -4.10
C LEU A 79 -10.55 -7.52 -5.18
N ALA A 80 -10.63 -6.88 -6.34
CA ALA A 80 -11.41 -7.36 -7.48
C ALA A 80 -10.83 -8.64 -8.13
N HIS A 81 -9.67 -9.13 -7.66
CA HIS A 81 -9.03 -10.35 -8.12
C HIS A 81 -8.87 -11.39 -6.99
N PRO A 82 -9.95 -11.83 -6.31
CA PRO A 82 -9.86 -12.71 -5.15
C PRO A 82 -9.33 -14.11 -5.47
N ASP A 83 -9.45 -14.55 -6.73
CA ASP A 83 -8.94 -15.86 -7.19
C ASP A 83 -7.45 -15.83 -7.58
N SER A 84 -6.82 -14.65 -7.60
CA SER A 84 -5.41 -14.48 -7.89
C SER A 84 -4.58 -14.46 -6.61
N THR A 85 -3.40 -15.07 -6.63
CA THR A 85 -2.44 -14.87 -5.54
C THR A 85 -1.87 -13.46 -5.59
N VAL A 86 -1.57 -12.86 -4.43
CA VAL A 86 -0.91 -11.56 -4.37
C VAL A 86 0.43 -11.55 -5.13
N HIS A 87 1.14 -12.69 -5.12
CA HIS A 87 2.37 -12.85 -5.90
C HIS A 87 2.13 -12.82 -7.41
N ALA A 88 1.01 -13.35 -7.91
CA ALA A 88 0.67 -13.25 -9.33
C ALA A 88 0.37 -11.81 -9.76
N ILE A 89 -0.22 -10.99 -8.86
CA ILE A 89 -0.54 -9.59 -9.13
C ILE A 89 0.70 -8.71 -9.07
N PHE A 90 1.52 -8.85 -8.03
CA PHE A 90 2.62 -7.92 -7.72
C PHE A 90 4.02 -8.45 -8.06
N GLY A 91 4.21 -9.77 -8.04
CA GLY A 91 5.52 -10.40 -8.04
C GLY A 91 6.33 -10.09 -6.78
N SER A 92 7.50 -10.72 -6.66
CA SER A 92 8.45 -10.41 -5.59
C SER A 92 9.36 -9.24 -5.99
N PRO A 93 9.68 -8.30 -5.07
CA PRO A 93 9.33 -8.26 -3.64
C PRO A 93 8.09 -7.42 -3.33
N ASP A 94 7.27 -7.08 -4.33
CA ASP A 94 6.15 -6.15 -4.17
C ASP A 94 4.94 -6.81 -3.48
N ASP A 95 4.80 -8.14 -3.55
CA ASP A 95 3.86 -8.92 -2.74
C ASP A 95 3.97 -8.63 -1.22
N MET A 96 5.19 -8.72 -0.68
CA MET A 96 5.46 -8.42 0.74
C MET A 96 5.28 -6.93 1.07
N LYS A 97 5.52 -6.04 0.11
CA LYS A 97 5.27 -4.59 0.30
C LYS A 97 3.78 -4.30 0.40
N PHE A 98 2.97 -5.00 -0.38
CA PHE A 98 1.52 -4.89 -0.28
C PHE A 98 1.04 -5.36 1.09
N HIS A 99 1.55 -6.50 1.57
CA HIS A 99 1.26 -7.01 2.93
C HIS A 99 1.60 -5.98 4.02
N SER A 100 2.80 -5.41 3.94
CA SER A 100 3.29 -4.38 4.87
C SER A 100 2.41 -3.13 4.84
N SER A 101 1.98 -2.71 3.64
CA SER A 101 1.12 -1.54 3.45
C SER A 101 -0.27 -1.77 4.03
N MET A 102 -0.91 -2.90 3.71
CA MET A 102 -2.25 -3.24 4.22
C MET A 102 -2.25 -3.34 5.75
N THR A 103 -1.20 -3.95 6.32
CA THR A 103 -1.01 -4.00 7.78
C THR A 103 -0.92 -2.61 8.39
N LEU A 104 -0.07 -1.73 7.82
CA LEU A 104 0.11 -0.37 8.32
C LEU A 104 -1.20 0.42 8.32
N PHE A 105 -1.92 0.39 7.20
CA PHE A 105 -3.13 1.19 7.03
C PHE A 105 -4.35 0.60 7.75
N HIS A 106 -4.42 -0.72 7.90
CA HIS A 106 -5.39 -1.35 8.81
C HIS A 106 -5.18 -0.88 10.25
N ARG A 107 -3.93 -0.77 10.72
CA ARG A 107 -3.63 -0.25 12.06
C ARG A 107 -3.83 1.26 12.20
N ALA A 108 -3.77 2.01 11.09
CA ALA A 108 -3.98 3.46 11.10
C ALA A 108 -5.46 3.82 11.26
N ASP A 109 -6.38 3.07 10.66
CA ASP A 109 -7.82 3.17 10.95
C ASP A 109 -8.49 1.78 11.01
N PRO A 110 -8.50 1.12 12.19
CA PRO A 110 -9.04 -0.23 12.34
C PRO A 110 -10.55 -0.36 12.08
N ARG A 111 -11.27 0.76 11.96
CA ARG A 111 -12.71 0.77 11.66
C ARG A 111 -12.98 0.74 10.16
N ASP A 112 -11.99 1.09 9.34
CA ASP A 112 -12.06 0.90 7.90
C ASP A 112 -11.70 -0.56 7.59
N GLU A 113 -12.72 -1.31 7.18
CA GLU A 113 -12.58 -2.74 6.92
C GLU A 113 -11.81 -3.03 5.63
N LEU A 114 -11.62 -2.06 4.72
CA LEU A 114 -11.06 -2.32 3.39
C LEU A 114 -9.66 -2.95 3.44
N PHE A 115 -8.78 -2.41 4.29
CA PHE A 115 -7.42 -2.94 4.42
C PHE A 115 -7.41 -4.28 5.17
N GLY A 116 -8.30 -4.45 6.15
CA GLY A 116 -8.50 -5.73 6.84
C GLY A 116 -9.01 -6.81 5.89
N GLN A 117 -9.96 -6.50 5.01
CA GLN A 117 -10.45 -7.40 3.97
C GLN A 117 -9.34 -7.82 2.99
N ALA A 118 -8.44 -6.91 2.61
CA ALA A 118 -7.28 -7.27 1.80
C ALA A 118 -6.32 -8.22 2.53
N LEU A 119 -6.16 -8.08 3.86
CA LEU A 119 -5.42 -9.03 4.67
C LEU A 119 -6.11 -10.41 4.72
N GLU A 120 -7.41 -10.44 4.93
CA GLU A 120 -8.21 -11.68 4.93
C GLU A 120 -8.10 -12.42 3.58
N VAL A 121 -8.30 -11.72 2.47
CA VAL A 121 -8.34 -12.33 1.13
C VAL A 121 -6.96 -12.84 0.67
N PHE A 122 -5.89 -12.08 0.93
CA PHE A 122 -4.59 -12.36 0.34
C PHE A 122 -3.55 -12.93 1.30
N PHE A 123 -3.81 -12.85 2.61
CA PHE A 123 -2.86 -13.20 3.67
C PHE A 123 -3.51 -13.96 4.84
N ASP A 124 -4.69 -14.55 4.65
CA ASP A 124 -5.43 -15.31 5.68
C ASP A 124 -5.68 -14.50 6.98
N GLY A 125 -5.80 -13.18 6.86
CA GLY A 125 -5.99 -12.27 7.98
C GLY A 125 -4.72 -11.97 8.78
N GLU A 126 -3.59 -12.58 8.40
CA GLU A 126 -2.31 -12.36 9.08
C GLU A 126 -1.74 -10.98 8.75
N GLU A 127 -1.22 -10.31 9.77
CA GLU A 127 -0.55 -9.03 9.65
C GLU A 127 0.98 -9.19 9.50
N ASP A 128 1.61 -8.27 8.78
CA ASP A 128 3.07 -8.25 8.65
C ASP A 128 3.74 -7.90 9.99
N LYS A 129 4.34 -8.92 10.61
CA LYS A 129 5.04 -8.80 11.90
C LYS A 129 6.15 -7.75 11.88
N ALA A 130 6.81 -7.54 10.73
CA ALA A 130 7.87 -6.53 10.63
C ALA A 130 7.31 -5.11 10.66
N THR A 131 6.14 -4.88 10.06
CA THR A 131 5.38 -3.63 10.20
C THR A 131 4.91 -3.43 11.63
N LEU A 132 4.33 -4.46 12.26
CA LEU A 132 3.84 -4.38 13.64
C LEU A 132 4.93 -4.04 14.65
N SER A 133 6.16 -4.54 14.46
CA SER A 133 7.26 -4.26 15.38
C SER A 133 7.79 -2.81 15.32
N ARG A 134 7.23 -1.96 14.44
CA ARG A 134 7.70 -0.59 14.15
C ARG A 134 6.65 0.49 14.43
N ILE A 135 5.42 0.10 14.81
CA ILE A 135 4.31 1.01 15.08
C ILE A 135 3.98 1.07 16.57
#